data_AF-A0A243RCA7-F1
#
_entry.id   AF-A0A243RCA7-F1
#
_cell.length_a   1.000
_cell.length_b   1.000
_cell.length_c   1.000
_cell.angle_alpha   90.00
_cell.angle_beta   90.00
_cell.angle_gamma   90.00
#
_symmetry.space_group_name_H-M   'P 1'
#
loop_
_entity.id
_entity.type
_entity.pdbx_description
1 polymer ?
#
loop_
_entity_poly.entity_id
_entity_poly.type
_entity_poly.pdbx_seq_one_letter_code
_entity_poly.pdbx_strand_id
1 'polypeptide(L)'
;MRVRGVVVASRSNRRRTSWLPLIVISVCSESPWSEGSAVRAEWESDELIGSWTLVEGDWKLIKNRSGAARLGFALMLKFYGIEGRFRAYPEEVPQVAIVYVASLVKVDPELFDKYSWASRTIKDHRKQIRTAFGTRPPTEEDEERWAQWMADELCSTETNRDRLAEALRRRCRSENVEPPTPGQVERVASAVSRLEEAFACGVQARLGPMVCGRLQDLLGRQQVLAELKADPGPLGLETLLKEIGKLRTVRSLGLDETVFAEVSDLIVAAWRVRAMRMYPSDFESAPEPIRYTLLAALCWTRLAELVDGLVELLVGLIYKINARAEWKVEKELSGSGTACAARGLSSNRTARGVKDPSGSSYCQRPFGCGWWCQEGWLCDLDFLTA
;
A
#
# COMPACT_ATOMS: atom_id res chain seq x y z
N MET A 1 -26.21 -46.77 -25.76
CA MET A 1 -25.64 -47.56 -24.64
C MET A 1 -24.55 -46.70 -23.99
N ARG A 2 -24.83 -46.18 -22.78
CA ARG A 2 -24.14 -46.49 -21.50
C ARG A 2 -22.69 -45.94 -21.42
N VAL A 3 -22.22 -45.20 -20.42
CA VAL A 3 -22.73 -44.64 -19.15
C VAL A 3 -21.75 -43.52 -18.72
N ARG A 4 -22.31 -42.55 -17.99
CA ARG A 4 -21.74 -41.52 -17.09
C ARG A 4 -20.35 -41.77 -16.49
N GLY A 5 -19.63 -40.66 -16.30
CA GLY A 5 -18.58 -40.50 -15.29
C GLY A 5 -18.51 -39.05 -14.81
N VAL A 6 -19.35 -38.70 -13.83
CA VAL A 6 -19.26 -37.46 -13.06
C VAL A 6 -18.09 -37.62 -12.10
N VAL A 7 -17.10 -36.74 -12.16
CA VAL A 7 -16.07 -36.64 -11.10
C VAL A 7 -16.32 -35.35 -10.34
N VAL A 8 -16.84 -35.53 -9.14
CA VAL A 8 -16.85 -34.54 -8.05
C VAL A 8 -15.42 -34.47 -7.51
N ALA A 9 -14.78 -33.30 -7.58
CA ALA A 9 -13.52 -33.04 -6.89
C ALA A 9 -13.81 -32.18 -5.65
N SER A 10 -13.60 -32.80 -4.49
CA SER A 10 -13.76 -32.28 -3.15
C SER A 10 -12.75 -31.17 -2.81
N ARG A 11 -13.22 -30.16 -2.07
CA ARG A 11 -12.39 -29.22 -1.29
C ARG A 11 -11.50 -29.99 -0.31
N SER A 12 -10.19 -29.74 -0.33
CA SER A 12 -9.34 -29.85 0.87
C SER A 12 -8.12 -28.92 0.81
N ASN A 13 -8.26 -27.83 1.57
CA ASN A 13 -7.29 -27.06 2.35
C ASN A 13 -5.77 -27.35 2.23
N ARG A 14 -5.04 -26.25 2.00
CA ARG A 14 -3.67 -25.88 2.46
C ARG A 14 -2.54 -26.91 2.37
N ARG A 15 -1.51 -26.59 1.58
CA ARG A 15 -0.14 -26.42 2.10
C ARG A 15 0.60 -25.29 1.38
N ARG A 16 1.29 -24.50 2.20
CA ARG A 16 2.24 -23.43 1.90
C ARG A 16 3.15 -23.79 0.72
N THR A 17 3.22 -22.92 -0.28
CA THR A 17 4.42 -22.74 -1.08
C THR A 17 4.89 -21.30 -0.90
N SER A 18 6.08 -21.19 -0.31
CA SER A 18 6.88 -19.99 -0.17
C SER A 18 7.04 -19.29 -1.51
N TRP A 19 6.36 -18.16 -1.68
CA TRP A 19 6.70 -17.20 -2.72
C TRP A 19 7.86 -16.35 -2.19
N LEU A 20 9.08 -16.85 -2.38
CA LEU A 20 10.21 -15.95 -2.57
C LEU A 20 9.88 -15.13 -3.83
N PRO A 21 10.02 -13.80 -3.82
CA PRO A 21 9.88 -13.04 -5.04
C PRO A 21 11.06 -13.43 -5.92
N LEU A 22 10.79 -14.25 -6.93
CA LEU A 22 11.65 -14.32 -8.10
C LEU A 22 11.60 -12.92 -8.71
N ILE A 23 12.60 -12.11 -8.33
CA ILE A 23 13.04 -10.97 -9.10
C ILE A 23 13.46 -11.58 -10.44
N VAL A 24 12.52 -11.64 -11.36
CA VAL A 24 12.85 -11.76 -12.78
C VAL A 24 13.56 -10.47 -13.08
N ILE A 25 14.89 -10.52 -13.02
CA ILE A 25 15.75 -9.58 -13.72
C ILE A 25 15.40 -9.81 -15.19
N SER A 26 14.34 -9.14 -15.64
CA SER A 26 14.09 -8.92 -17.04
C SER A 26 15.38 -8.29 -17.54
N VAL A 27 16.08 -9.01 -18.40
CA VAL A 27 17.20 -8.47 -19.17
C VAL A 27 16.67 -7.19 -19.81
N CYS A 28 17.06 -6.04 -19.28
CA CYS A 28 16.69 -4.74 -19.81
C CYS A 28 17.26 -4.68 -21.22
N SER A 29 16.41 -4.93 -22.23
CA SER A 29 16.54 -4.19 -23.47
C SER A 29 16.57 -2.72 -23.08
N GLU A 30 17.60 -1.97 -23.49
CA GLU A 30 17.73 -0.53 -23.28
C GLU A 30 16.35 0.13 -23.40
N SER A 31 15.80 0.55 -22.26
CA SER A 31 14.50 1.20 -22.24
C SER A 31 14.64 2.47 -23.08
N PRO A 32 13.84 2.67 -24.13
CA PRO A 32 13.90 3.91 -24.92
C PRO A 32 13.44 5.13 -24.10
N TRP A 33 12.85 4.91 -22.93
CA TRP A 33 12.40 5.92 -21.99
C TRP A 33 13.55 6.48 -21.16
N SER A 34 13.60 7.81 -20.98
CA SER A 34 14.51 8.41 -20.00
C SER A 34 14.07 8.03 -18.59
N GLU A 35 14.97 7.43 -17.79
CA GLU A 35 14.71 7.15 -16.38
C GLU A 35 14.57 8.47 -15.60
N GLY A 36 13.34 8.77 -15.18
CA GLY A 36 13.11 9.55 -13.96
C GLY A 36 13.15 11.08 -14.05
N SER A 37 12.30 11.71 -14.87
CA SER A 37 11.81 13.07 -14.58
C SER A 37 10.59 13.41 -15.44
N ALA A 38 9.62 14.14 -14.88
CA ALA A 38 8.61 14.83 -15.69
C ALA A 38 9.21 16.16 -16.19
N VAL A 39 8.70 16.71 -17.29
CA VAL A 39 9.14 18.01 -17.79
C VAL A 39 8.76 19.12 -16.79
N ARG A 40 9.75 19.94 -16.43
CA ARG A 40 9.62 21.05 -15.47
C ARG A 40 9.97 22.38 -16.13
N ALA A 41 9.49 23.49 -15.57
CA ALA A 41 9.79 24.83 -16.08
C ALA A 41 11.27 25.21 -15.85
N GLU A 42 11.84 24.79 -14.72
CA GLU A 42 13.22 25.03 -14.33
C GLU A 42 14.03 23.74 -14.46
N TRP A 43 15.24 23.86 -14.99
CA TRP A 43 16.16 22.74 -15.19
C TRP A 43 17.55 23.13 -14.71
N GLU A 44 18.15 22.29 -13.87
CA GLU A 44 19.56 22.35 -13.60
C GLU A 44 20.36 21.88 -14.83
N SER A 45 21.58 22.39 -15.00
CA SER A 45 22.38 22.16 -16.21
C SER A 45 22.63 20.66 -16.48
N ASP A 46 22.92 19.89 -15.44
CA ASP A 46 23.21 18.45 -15.57
C ASP A 46 21.95 17.63 -15.92
N GLU A 47 20.80 17.97 -15.33
CA GLU A 47 19.51 17.33 -15.65
C GLU A 47 19.08 17.64 -17.09
N LEU A 48 19.29 18.88 -17.54
CA LEU A 48 19.01 19.29 -18.90
C LEU A 48 19.84 18.49 -19.90
N ILE A 49 21.14 18.32 -19.64
CA ILE A 49 22.04 17.53 -20.48
C ILE A 49 21.57 16.06 -20.49
N GLY A 50 21.27 15.47 -19.34
CA GLY A 50 20.81 14.08 -19.25
C GLY A 50 19.54 13.80 -20.06
N SER A 51 18.54 14.69 -19.95
CA SER A 51 17.21 14.46 -20.53
C SER A 51 17.05 14.99 -21.96
N TRP A 52 17.76 16.06 -22.35
CA TRP A 52 17.55 16.75 -23.64
C TRP A 52 18.66 16.55 -24.67
N THR A 53 19.79 15.92 -24.31
CA THR A 53 20.87 15.62 -25.28
C THR A 53 20.45 14.56 -26.28
N LEU A 54 20.63 14.84 -27.58
CA LEU A 54 20.31 13.90 -28.67
C LEU A 54 21.34 12.77 -28.74
N VAL A 55 20.87 11.52 -28.66
CA VAL A 55 21.71 10.31 -28.81
C VAL A 55 21.78 9.85 -30.27
N GLU A 56 22.63 8.87 -30.58
CA GLU A 56 22.89 8.44 -31.97
C GLU A 56 21.59 8.04 -32.72
N GLY A 57 20.66 7.37 -32.04
CA GLY A 57 19.34 7.05 -32.59
C GLY A 57 18.52 8.28 -32.98
N ASP A 58 18.56 9.33 -32.15
CA ASP A 58 17.86 10.59 -32.39
C ASP A 58 18.40 11.28 -33.64
N TRP A 59 19.72 11.31 -33.82
CA TRP A 59 20.40 11.90 -34.98
C TRP A 59 19.99 11.23 -36.29
N LYS A 60 19.80 9.90 -36.29
CA LYS A 60 19.29 9.16 -37.46
C LYS A 60 17.89 9.63 -37.85
N LEU A 61 17.04 9.92 -36.86
CA LEU A 61 15.68 10.40 -37.10
C LEU A 61 15.66 11.85 -37.62
N ILE A 62 16.59 12.73 -37.25
CA ILE A 62 16.56 14.14 -37.69
C ILE A 62 17.38 14.46 -38.95
N LYS A 63 18.19 13.52 -39.46
CA LYS A 63 19.16 13.73 -40.54
C LYS A 63 18.61 14.46 -41.78
N ASN A 64 17.40 14.12 -42.21
CA ASN A 64 16.81 14.63 -43.47
C ASN A 64 15.97 15.91 -43.31
N ARG A 65 16.05 16.57 -42.15
CA ARG A 65 15.25 17.76 -41.83
C ARG A 65 16.13 19.00 -41.75
N SER A 66 15.56 20.19 -41.96
CA SER A 66 16.25 21.47 -41.85
C SER A 66 15.37 22.54 -41.19
N GLY A 67 16.00 23.62 -40.69
CA GLY A 67 15.32 24.78 -40.12
C GLY A 67 14.33 24.43 -39.00
N ALA A 68 13.16 25.09 -39.02
CA ALA A 68 12.09 24.90 -38.05
C ALA A 68 11.67 23.43 -37.91
N ALA A 69 11.62 22.66 -39.00
CA ALA A 69 11.22 21.25 -38.99
C ALA A 69 12.21 20.34 -38.23
N ARG A 70 13.52 20.67 -38.27
CA ARG A 70 14.55 19.95 -37.52
C ARG A 70 14.40 20.21 -36.02
N LEU A 71 14.31 21.48 -35.63
CA LEU A 71 14.18 21.87 -34.22
C LEU A 71 12.87 21.37 -33.60
N GLY A 72 11.75 21.58 -34.28
CA GLY A 72 10.44 21.13 -33.81
C GLY A 72 10.32 19.62 -33.66
N PHE A 73 10.93 18.84 -34.57
CA PHE A 73 10.98 17.37 -34.43
C PHE A 73 11.88 16.95 -33.27
N ALA A 74 13.07 17.52 -33.14
CA ALA A 74 14.02 17.17 -32.07
C ALA A 74 13.42 17.41 -30.68
N LEU A 75 12.79 18.58 -30.47
CA LEU A 75 12.12 18.89 -29.21
C LEU A 75 10.93 17.96 -28.94
N MET A 76 10.14 17.63 -29.98
CA MET A 76 9.04 16.68 -29.84
C MET A 76 9.53 15.27 -29.47
N LEU A 77 10.64 14.83 -30.07
CA LEU A 77 11.25 13.54 -29.79
C LEU A 77 11.71 13.45 -28.33
N LYS A 78 12.45 14.46 -27.85
CA LYS A 78 12.94 14.48 -26.47
C LYS A 78 11.83 14.65 -25.45
N PHE A 79 10.87 15.54 -25.72
CA PHE A 79 9.67 15.67 -24.89
C PHE A 79 8.94 14.33 -24.77
N TYR A 80 8.76 13.60 -25.89
CA TYR A 80 8.10 12.31 -25.88
C TYR A 80 8.87 11.25 -25.08
N GLY A 81 10.21 11.25 -25.15
CA GLY A 81 11.03 10.33 -24.35
C GLY A 81 10.93 10.56 -22.84
N ILE A 82 10.69 11.80 -22.42
CA ILE A 82 10.53 12.20 -21.02
C ILE A 82 9.11 11.91 -20.52
N GLU A 83 8.09 12.35 -21.26
CA GLU A 83 6.69 12.34 -20.80
C GLU A 83 5.88 11.13 -21.29
N GLY A 84 6.31 10.46 -22.35
CA GLY A 84 5.56 9.39 -23.03
C GLY A 84 4.24 9.80 -23.67
N ARG A 85 4.05 11.10 -23.84
CA ARG A 85 2.96 11.70 -24.59
C ARG A 85 3.48 12.83 -25.44
N PHE A 86 2.65 13.25 -26.39
CA PHE A 86 2.84 14.54 -27.04
C PHE A 86 2.32 15.66 -26.12
N ARG A 87 2.98 16.81 -26.18
CA ARG A 87 2.52 18.02 -25.50
C ARG A 87 1.11 18.39 -25.94
N ALA A 88 0.32 18.94 -25.03
CA ALA A 88 -0.97 19.53 -25.35
C ALA A 88 -0.81 21.01 -25.74
N TYR A 89 0.07 21.73 -25.05
CA TYR A 89 0.30 23.16 -25.26
C TYR A 89 1.77 23.47 -25.63
N PRO A 90 2.05 24.57 -26.38
CA PRO A 90 3.41 24.99 -26.71
C PRO A 90 4.29 25.30 -25.48
N GLU A 91 3.70 25.84 -24.42
CA GLU A 91 4.37 26.33 -23.21
C GLU A 91 4.90 25.18 -22.33
N GLU A 92 4.48 23.94 -22.60
CA GLU A 92 5.00 22.75 -21.90
C GLU A 92 6.48 22.48 -22.20
N VAL A 93 7.04 23.08 -23.25
CA VAL A 93 8.47 22.97 -23.57
C VAL A 93 9.20 24.19 -23.01
N PRO A 94 10.11 24.02 -22.03
CA PRO A 94 10.82 25.14 -21.42
C PRO A 94 11.73 25.85 -22.42
N GLN A 95 11.82 27.18 -22.32
CA GLN A 95 12.69 27.98 -23.19
C GLN A 95 14.16 27.54 -23.11
N VAL A 96 14.63 27.14 -21.93
CA VAL A 96 15.99 26.63 -21.73
C VAL A 96 16.25 25.38 -22.58
N ALA A 97 15.29 24.45 -22.65
CA ALA A 97 15.38 23.27 -23.50
C ALA A 97 15.35 23.61 -24.99
N ILE A 98 14.54 24.61 -25.39
CA ILE A 98 14.50 25.11 -26.77
C ILE A 98 15.87 25.62 -27.19
N VAL A 99 16.47 26.52 -26.40
CA VAL A 99 17.78 27.11 -26.66
C VAL A 99 18.87 26.03 -26.69
N TYR A 100 18.84 25.12 -25.73
CA TYR A 100 19.82 24.04 -25.63
C TYR A 100 19.77 23.11 -26.85
N VAL A 101 18.60 22.56 -27.19
CA VAL A 101 18.46 21.66 -28.34
C VAL A 101 18.75 22.38 -29.65
N ALA A 102 18.34 23.66 -29.79
CA ALA A 102 18.65 24.50 -30.93
C ALA A 102 20.17 24.62 -31.16
N SER A 103 20.94 24.78 -30.08
CA SER A 103 22.41 24.81 -30.15
C SER A 103 23.00 23.49 -30.66
N LEU A 104 22.45 22.34 -30.23
CA LEU A 104 22.89 21.02 -30.68
C LEU A 104 22.64 20.83 -32.19
N VAL A 105 21.44 21.18 -32.66
CA VAL A 105 21.05 20.97 -34.06
C VAL A 105 21.55 22.08 -35.01
N LYS A 106 22.20 23.11 -34.47
CA LYS A 106 22.70 24.31 -35.17
C LYS A 106 21.59 25.04 -35.94
N VAL A 107 20.47 25.31 -35.26
CA VAL A 107 19.31 26.04 -35.79
C VAL A 107 19.02 27.21 -34.85
N ASP A 108 18.57 28.34 -35.38
CA ASP A 108 18.13 29.48 -34.58
C ASP A 108 16.89 29.10 -33.73
N PRO A 109 16.92 29.30 -32.38
CA PRO A 109 15.78 28.98 -31.52
C PRO A 109 14.48 29.70 -31.90
N GLU A 110 14.54 30.89 -32.51
CA GLU A 110 13.35 31.64 -32.97
C GLU A 110 12.57 30.91 -34.07
N LEU A 111 13.20 29.93 -34.74
CA LEU A 111 12.53 29.11 -35.74
C LEU A 111 11.56 28.11 -35.12
N PHE A 112 11.59 27.89 -33.80
CA PHE A 112 10.63 27.03 -33.11
C PHE A 112 9.19 27.55 -33.26
N ASP A 113 8.99 28.86 -33.14
CA ASP A 113 7.67 29.50 -33.27
C ASP A 113 7.11 29.41 -34.69
N LYS A 114 8.00 29.27 -35.69
CA LYS A 114 7.64 29.10 -37.10
C LYS A 114 7.29 27.65 -37.44
N TYR A 115 7.45 26.70 -36.53
CA TYR A 115 7.07 25.32 -36.77
C TYR A 115 5.54 25.16 -36.77
N SER A 116 5.00 24.56 -37.82
CA SER A 116 3.55 24.42 -37.97
C SER A 116 2.98 23.23 -37.19
N TRP A 117 2.36 23.52 -36.05
CA TRP A 117 1.74 22.53 -35.14
C TRP A 117 0.39 21.97 -35.61
N ALA A 118 -0.22 22.56 -36.65
CA ALA A 118 -1.51 22.13 -37.22
C ALA A 118 -1.38 21.48 -38.62
N SER A 119 -0.16 21.32 -39.13
CA SER A 119 0.09 20.81 -40.49
C SER A 119 -0.10 19.30 -40.65
N ARG A 120 -0.17 18.82 -41.90
CA ARG A 120 -0.09 17.37 -42.19
C ARG A 120 1.23 16.76 -41.70
N THR A 121 2.32 17.53 -41.79
CA THR A 121 3.67 17.13 -41.41
C THR A 121 3.78 16.72 -39.94
N ILE A 122 3.05 17.36 -39.02
CA ILE A 122 3.08 16.97 -37.60
C ILE A 122 2.48 15.57 -37.37
N LYS A 123 1.48 15.16 -38.18
CA LYS A 123 0.89 13.81 -38.07
C LYS A 123 1.92 12.74 -38.43
N ASP A 124 2.70 12.99 -39.49
CA ASP A 124 3.78 12.10 -39.91
C ASP A 124 4.92 12.08 -38.89
N HIS A 125 5.25 13.22 -38.27
CA HIS A 125 6.24 13.29 -37.18
C HIS A 125 5.80 12.49 -35.96
N ARG A 126 4.56 12.63 -35.49
CA ARG A 126 4.01 11.84 -34.38
C ARG A 126 4.04 10.34 -34.69
N LYS A 127 3.73 9.94 -35.92
CA LYS A 127 3.81 8.54 -36.36
C LYS A 127 5.25 8.00 -36.32
N GLN A 128 6.22 8.79 -36.78
CA GLN A 128 7.64 8.40 -36.74
C GLN A 128 8.15 8.24 -35.31
N ILE A 129 7.77 9.16 -34.41
CA ILE A 129 8.14 9.08 -32.99
C ILE A 129 7.54 7.83 -32.35
N ARG A 130 6.24 7.58 -32.54
CA ARG A 130 5.61 6.33 -32.07
C ARG A 130 6.33 5.07 -32.54
N THR A 131 6.72 5.06 -33.81
CA THR A 131 7.47 3.93 -34.39
C THR A 131 8.84 3.76 -33.73
N ALA A 132 9.54 4.86 -33.42
CA ALA A 132 10.83 4.84 -32.76
C ALA A 132 10.75 4.33 -31.30
N PHE A 133 9.69 4.70 -30.58
CA PHE A 133 9.48 4.27 -29.18
C PHE A 133 8.69 2.95 -29.05
N GLY A 134 8.19 2.39 -30.15
CA GLY A 134 7.35 1.18 -30.12
C GLY A 134 5.99 1.40 -29.46
N THR A 135 5.48 2.63 -29.45
CA THR A 135 4.26 3.02 -28.74
C THR A 135 3.05 3.17 -29.65
N ARG A 136 1.86 3.14 -29.05
CA ARG A 136 0.59 3.38 -29.75
C ARG A 136 -0.36 4.26 -28.92
N PRO A 137 -1.31 4.96 -29.57
CA PRO A 137 -2.38 5.64 -28.84
C PRO A 137 -3.29 4.63 -28.10
N PRO A 138 -3.95 5.07 -27.02
CA PRO A 138 -4.95 4.28 -26.31
C PRO A 138 -6.18 3.99 -27.19
N THR A 139 -6.72 2.80 -27.02
CA THR A 139 -7.99 2.31 -27.59
C THR A 139 -9.06 2.23 -26.51
N GLU A 140 -10.32 2.09 -26.89
CA GLU A 140 -11.42 1.93 -25.92
C GLU A 140 -11.25 0.64 -25.10
N GLU A 141 -10.71 -0.43 -25.70
CA GLU A 141 -10.36 -1.65 -24.96
C GLU A 141 -9.28 -1.42 -23.89
N ASP A 142 -8.33 -0.52 -24.14
CA ASP A 142 -7.34 -0.16 -23.10
C ASP A 142 -8.02 0.57 -21.95
N GLU A 143 -8.91 1.51 -22.26
CA GLU A 143 -9.65 2.26 -21.25
C GLU A 143 -10.49 1.32 -20.36
N GLU A 144 -11.17 0.34 -20.95
CA GLU A 144 -11.90 -0.69 -20.21
C GLU A 144 -10.97 -1.58 -19.37
N ARG A 145 -9.86 -2.05 -19.95
CA ARG A 145 -8.86 -2.86 -19.21
C ARG A 145 -8.27 -2.10 -18.03
N TRP A 146 -7.94 -0.82 -18.21
CA TRP A 146 -7.42 0.03 -17.14
C TRP A 146 -8.46 0.29 -16.08
N ALA A 147 -9.72 0.54 -16.46
CA ALA A 147 -10.79 0.71 -15.50
C ALA A 147 -11.01 -0.56 -14.65
N GLN A 148 -11.01 -1.74 -15.27
CA GLN A 148 -11.13 -3.01 -14.56
C GLN A 148 -9.95 -3.23 -13.60
N TRP A 149 -8.72 -3.05 -14.08
CA TRP A 149 -7.52 -3.17 -13.26
C TRP A 149 -7.52 -2.20 -12.06
N MET A 150 -7.92 -0.94 -12.29
CA MET A 150 -8.02 0.06 -11.22
C MET A 150 -9.10 -0.31 -10.20
N ALA A 151 -10.25 -0.80 -10.63
CA ALA A 151 -11.32 -1.24 -9.74
C ALA A 151 -10.90 -2.44 -8.88
N ASP A 152 -10.17 -3.40 -9.47
CA ASP A 152 -9.75 -4.63 -8.78
C ASP A 152 -8.58 -4.41 -7.81
N GLU A 153 -7.56 -3.63 -8.22
CA GLU A 153 -6.29 -3.54 -7.49
C GLU A 153 -6.07 -2.22 -6.73
N LEU A 154 -6.71 -1.12 -7.11
CA LEU A 154 -6.33 0.22 -6.64
C LEU A 154 -7.41 0.95 -5.85
N CYS A 155 -8.63 1.04 -6.39
CA CYS A 155 -9.67 1.95 -5.87
C CYS A 155 -10.25 1.53 -4.51
N SER A 156 -10.10 0.26 -4.17
CA SER A 156 -10.44 -0.26 -2.85
C SER A 156 -9.47 0.25 -1.77
N THR A 157 -8.23 0.62 -2.10
CA THR A 157 -7.20 1.06 -1.11
C THR A 157 -6.83 2.55 -1.22
N GLU A 158 -6.76 3.08 -2.44
CA GLU A 158 -6.27 4.43 -2.73
C GLU A 158 -7.38 5.27 -3.39
N THR A 159 -7.62 6.45 -2.83
CA THR A 159 -8.65 7.39 -3.29
C THR A 159 -8.03 8.72 -3.74
N ASN A 160 -6.73 8.91 -3.51
CA ASN A 160 -6.01 10.09 -3.97
C ASN A 160 -5.87 10.07 -5.50
N ARG A 161 -6.45 11.09 -6.15
CA ARG A 161 -6.48 11.23 -7.62
C ARG A 161 -5.08 11.29 -8.25
N ASP A 162 -4.13 11.96 -7.62
CA ASP A 162 -2.77 12.09 -8.16
C ASP A 162 -2.02 10.76 -8.14
N ARG A 163 -2.19 9.98 -7.06
CA ARG A 163 -1.60 8.64 -6.94
C ARG A 163 -2.21 7.66 -7.94
N LEU A 164 -3.53 7.72 -8.15
CA LEU A 164 -4.22 6.93 -9.17
C LEU A 164 -3.76 7.31 -10.58
N ALA A 165 -3.63 8.60 -10.86
CA ALA A 165 -3.11 9.08 -12.14
C ALA A 165 -1.67 8.60 -12.39
N GLU A 166 -0.81 8.63 -11.37
CA GLU A 166 0.56 8.13 -11.49
C GLU A 166 0.64 6.61 -11.65
N ALA A 167 -0.23 5.86 -10.97
CA ALA A 167 -0.36 4.42 -11.17
C ALA A 167 -0.79 4.09 -12.62
N LEU A 168 -1.79 4.82 -13.14
CA LEU A 168 -2.25 4.68 -14.52
C LEU A 168 -1.14 5.00 -15.52
N ARG A 169 -0.40 6.10 -15.34
CA ARG A 169 0.75 6.46 -16.20
C ARG A 169 1.84 5.38 -16.20
N ARG A 170 2.15 4.79 -15.05
CA ARG A 170 3.11 3.67 -14.96
C ARG A 170 2.60 2.45 -15.71
N ARG A 171 1.29 2.16 -15.61
CA ARG A 171 0.65 1.06 -16.34
C ARG A 171 0.71 1.27 -17.86
N CYS A 172 0.33 2.45 -18.35
CA CYS A 172 0.42 2.80 -19.77
C CYS A 172 1.83 2.61 -20.31
N ARG A 173 2.85 3.07 -19.57
CA ARG A 173 4.27 2.88 -19.93
C ARG A 173 4.65 1.40 -20.04
N SER A 174 4.23 0.56 -19.08
CA SER A 174 4.51 -0.88 -19.12
C SER A 174 3.87 -1.60 -20.30
N GLU A 175 2.77 -1.06 -20.83
CA GLU A 175 2.03 -1.61 -21.98
C GLU A 175 2.42 -0.94 -23.31
N ASN A 176 3.39 -0.02 -23.30
CA ASN A 176 3.79 0.82 -24.44
C ASN A 176 2.61 1.58 -25.08
N VAL A 177 1.68 2.03 -24.24
CA VAL A 177 0.53 2.85 -24.64
C VAL A 177 0.76 4.29 -24.17
N GLU A 178 0.44 5.25 -25.02
CA GLU A 178 0.42 6.67 -24.61
C GLU A 178 -0.54 6.86 -23.42
N PRO A 179 -0.21 7.71 -22.44
CA PRO A 179 -1.12 7.98 -21.35
C PRO A 179 -2.41 8.62 -21.89
N PRO A 180 -3.56 8.32 -21.27
CA PRO A 180 -4.85 8.82 -21.74
C PRO A 180 -4.89 10.34 -21.74
N THR A 181 -5.55 10.90 -22.76
CA THR A 181 -5.88 12.33 -22.78
C THR A 181 -6.83 12.67 -21.63
N PRO A 182 -6.94 13.95 -21.21
CA PRO A 182 -7.83 14.32 -20.10
C PRO A 182 -9.27 13.81 -20.25
N GLY A 183 -9.84 13.87 -21.45
CA GLY A 183 -11.17 13.30 -21.69
C GLY A 183 -11.25 11.78 -21.52
N GLN A 184 -10.19 11.05 -21.90
CA GLN A 184 -10.11 9.61 -21.69
C GLN A 184 -9.88 9.24 -20.22
N VAL A 185 -9.13 10.06 -19.48
CA VAL A 185 -8.99 9.91 -18.02
C VAL A 185 -10.36 9.97 -17.34
N GLU A 186 -11.20 10.95 -17.71
CA GLU A 186 -12.56 11.06 -17.16
C GLU A 186 -13.44 9.86 -17.54
N ARG A 187 -13.29 9.30 -18.75
CA ARG A 187 -13.99 8.06 -19.15
C ARG A 187 -13.55 6.86 -18.31
N VAL A 188 -12.24 6.67 -18.12
CA VAL A 188 -11.69 5.60 -17.27
C VAL A 188 -12.15 5.77 -15.83
N ALA A 189 -12.07 6.98 -15.27
CA ALA A 189 -12.53 7.27 -13.91
C ALA A 189 -14.03 6.97 -13.74
N SER A 190 -14.85 7.35 -14.72
CA SER A 190 -16.28 7.05 -14.72
C SER A 190 -16.55 5.54 -14.79
N ALA A 191 -15.79 4.80 -15.61
CA ALA A 191 -15.91 3.35 -15.71
C ALA A 191 -15.50 2.65 -14.41
N VAL A 192 -14.44 3.12 -13.75
CA VAL A 192 -14.02 2.67 -12.42
C VAL A 192 -15.13 2.86 -11.40
N SER A 193 -15.70 4.07 -11.30
CA SER A 193 -16.80 4.34 -10.35
C SER A 193 -18.00 3.43 -10.59
N ARG A 194 -18.35 3.16 -11.85
CA ARG A 194 -19.44 2.23 -12.20
C ARG A 194 -19.15 0.79 -11.76
N LEU A 195 -17.91 0.32 -11.92
CA LEU A 195 -17.51 -1.02 -11.49
C LEU A 195 -17.54 -1.13 -9.95
N GLU A 196 -17.06 -0.11 -9.25
CA GLU A 196 -17.09 -0.03 -7.79
C GLU A 196 -18.54 -0.04 -7.27
N GLU A 197 -19.43 0.77 -7.85
CA GLU A 197 -20.84 0.81 -7.51
C GLU A 197 -21.53 -0.54 -7.79
N ALA A 198 -21.24 -1.17 -8.92
CA ALA A 198 -21.81 -2.49 -9.26
C ALA A 198 -21.40 -3.56 -8.25
N PHE A 199 -20.12 -3.59 -7.86
CA PHE A 199 -19.60 -4.47 -6.81
C PHE A 199 -20.32 -4.21 -5.48
N ALA A 200 -20.42 -2.94 -5.09
CA ALA A 200 -21.03 -2.55 -3.83
C ALA A 200 -22.53 -2.87 -3.78
N CYS A 201 -23.25 -2.67 -4.89
CA CYS A 201 -24.65 -3.11 -5.03
C CYS A 201 -24.79 -4.63 -4.86
N GLY A 202 -23.87 -5.42 -5.44
CA GLY A 202 -23.85 -6.88 -5.28
C GLY A 202 -23.60 -7.32 -3.83
N VAL A 203 -22.73 -6.62 -3.09
CA VAL A 203 -22.54 -6.88 -1.65
C VAL A 203 -23.77 -6.46 -0.85
N GLN A 204 -24.32 -5.29 -1.10
CA GLN A 204 -25.53 -4.78 -0.41
C GLN A 204 -26.72 -5.73 -0.60
N ALA A 205 -26.92 -6.26 -1.81
CA ALA A 205 -27.96 -7.24 -2.10
C ALA A 205 -27.81 -8.52 -1.25
N ARG A 206 -26.56 -8.98 -1.04
CA ARG A 206 -26.25 -10.14 -0.19
C ARG A 206 -26.43 -9.85 1.31
N LEU A 207 -26.14 -8.63 1.75
CA LEU A 207 -26.36 -8.19 3.14
C LEU A 207 -27.85 -8.16 3.49
N GLY A 208 -28.70 -7.74 2.55
CA GLY A 208 -30.12 -7.55 2.78
C GLY A 208 -30.45 -6.34 3.67
N PRO A 209 -31.73 -5.93 3.72
CA PRO A 209 -32.15 -4.68 4.37
C PRO A 209 -31.94 -4.69 5.88
N MET A 210 -32.07 -5.86 6.53
CA MET A 210 -31.91 -5.98 7.98
C MET A 210 -30.47 -5.71 8.42
N VAL A 211 -29.47 -6.28 7.74
CA VAL A 211 -28.06 -6.07 8.09
C VAL A 211 -27.64 -4.65 7.72
N CYS A 212 -28.10 -4.12 6.57
CA CYS A 212 -27.89 -2.72 6.20
C CYS A 212 -28.41 -1.75 7.28
N GLY A 213 -29.60 -2.02 7.83
CA GLY A 213 -30.16 -1.24 8.95
C GLY A 213 -29.25 -1.27 10.19
N ARG A 214 -28.74 -2.44 10.59
CA ARG A 214 -27.81 -2.54 11.73
C ARG A 214 -26.47 -1.84 11.47
N LEU A 215 -25.97 -1.88 10.24
CA LEU A 215 -24.76 -1.14 9.85
C LEU A 215 -25.00 0.38 9.88
N GLN A 216 -26.19 0.84 9.47
CA GLN A 216 -26.59 2.23 9.58
C GLN A 216 -26.70 2.67 11.05
N ASP A 217 -27.27 1.84 11.92
CA ASP A 217 -27.35 2.10 13.36
C ASP A 217 -25.94 2.17 14.00
N LEU A 218 -25.02 1.30 13.58
CA LEU A 218 -23.62 1.35 14.01
C LEU A 218 -22.96 2.67 13.60
N LEU A 219 -23.21 3.15 12.39
CA LEU A 219 -22.70 4.44 11.92
C LEU A 219 -23.22 5.61 12.75
N GLY A 220 -24.50 5.57 13.15
CA GLY A 220 -25.09 6.56 14.06
C GLY A 220 -24.47 6.54 15.47
N ARG A 221 -23.88 5.42 15.89
CA ARG A 221 -23.19 5.25 17.18
C ARG A 221 -21.68 5.48 17.02
N GLN A 222 -21.29 6.70 16.69
CA GLN A 222 -19.91 7.07 16.33
C GLN A 222 -18.85 6.61 17.35
N GLN A 223 -19.13 6.68 18.66
CA GLN A 223 -18.20 6.22 19.69
C GLN A 223 -17.94 4.71 19.62
N VAL A 224 -18.97 3.91 19.34
CA VAL A 224 -18.86 2.45 19.23
C VAL A 224 -18.09 2.07 17.98
N LEU A 225 -18.31 2.79 16.88
CA LEU A 225 -17.53 2.60 15.65
C LEU A 225 -16.05 2.97 15.86
N ALA A 226 -15.77 4.06 16.59
CA ALA A 226 -14.41 4.45 16.93
C ALA A 226 -13.72 3.41 17.83
N GLU A 227 -14.41 2.89 18.85
CA GLU A 227 -13.92 1.80 19.70
C GLU A 227 -13.64 0.53 18.89
N LEU A 228 -14.51 0.18 17.94
CA LEU A 228 -14.32 -0.97 17.06
C LEU A 228 -13.09 -0.81 16.14
N LYS A 229 -12.79 0.42 15.73
CA LYS A 229 -11.61 0.76 14.95
C LYS A 229 -10.34 0.87 15.80
N ALA A 230 -10.43 0.94 17.13
CA ALA A 230 -9.26 1.02 17.99
C ALA A 230 -8.63 -0.35 18.26
N ASP A 231 -7.30 -0.40 18.27
CA ASP A 231 -6.53 -1.57 18.65
C ASP A 231 -6.67 -1.88 20.16
N PRO A 232 -6.39 -3.13 20.59
CA PRO A 232 -6.51 -3.51 21.99
C PRO A 232 -5.54 -2.70 22.88
N GLY A 233 -6.02 -2.36 24.07
CA GLY A 233 -5.22 -1.69 25.10
C GLY A 233 -4.15 -2.60 25.75
N PRO A 234 -3.48 -2.14 26.81
CA PRO A 234 -2.46 -2.92 27.50
C PRO A 234 -3.01 -4.22 28.10
N LEU A 235 -2.15 -5.23 28.26
CA LEU A 235 -2.51 -6.55 28.82
C LEU A 235 -3.15 -6.45 30.21
N GLY A 236 -4.45 -6.74 30.29
CA GLY A 236 -5.25 -6.66 31.51
C GLY A 236 -6.67 -7.23 31.33
N LEU A 237 -7.32 -7.57 32.44
CA LEU A 237 -8.70 -8.09 32.44
C LEU A 237 -9.69 -7.07 31.86
N GLU A 238 -9.49 -5.78 32.13
CA GLU A 238 -10.34 -4.71 31.59
C GLU A 238 -10.27 -4.66 30.06
N THR A 239 -9.08 -4.79 29.48
CA THR A 239 -8.89 -4.86 28.03
C THR A 239 -9.58 -6.09 27.46
N LEU A 240 -9.43 -7.26 28.08
CA LEU A 240 -10.12 -8.48 27.66
C LEU A 240 -11.65 -8.29 27.61
N LEU A 241 -12.23 -7.72 28.67
CA LEU A 241 -13.67 -7.47 28.74
C LEU A 241 -14.15 -6.45 27.68
N LYS A 242 -13.35 -5.42 27.40
CA LYS A 242 -13.62 -4.45 26.32
C LYS A 242 -13.60 -5.13 24.95
N GLU A 243 -12.58 -5.93 24.65
CA GLU A 243 -12.48 -6.65 23.38
C GLU A 243 -13.63 -7.68 23.21
N ILE A 244 -14.08 -8.34 24.28
CA ILE A 244 -15.29 -9.19 24.25
C ILE A 244 -16.54 -8.35 23.92
N GLY A 245 -16.64 -7.13 24.45
CA GLY A 245 -17.70 -6.18 24.11
C GLY A 245 -17.71 -5.80 22.63
N LYS A 246 -16.54 -5.48 22.06
CA LYS A 246 -16.39 -5.25 20.62
C LYS A 246 -16.82 -6.47 19.80
N LEU A 247 -16.36 -7.67 20.18
CA LEU A 247 -16.71 -8.91 19.49
C LEU A 247 -18.23 -9.18 19.50
N ARG A 248 -18.90 -8.96 20.63
CA ARG A 248 -20.36 -9.07 20.74
C ARG A 248 -21.08 -8.08 19.83
N THR A 249 -20.57 -6.84 19.75
CA THR A 249 -21.13 -5.81 18.88
C THR A 249 -21.04 -6.23 17.42
N VAL A 250 -19.87 -6.67 16.95
CA VAL A 250 -19.70 -7.16 15.57
C VAL A 250 -20.58 -8.37 15.26
N ARG A 251 -20.64 -9.35 16.17
CA ARG A 251 -21.51 -10.53 16.00
C ARG A 251 -23.00 -10.17 15.93
N SER A 252 -23.43 -9.15 16.66
CA SER A 252 -24.83 -8.69 16.63
C SER A 252 -25.26 -8.12 15.28
N LEU A 253 -24.32 -7.71 14.42
CA LEU A 253 -24.61 -7.27 13.06
C LEU A 253 -25.16 -8.42 12.20
N GLY A 254 -24.82 -9.67 12.51
CA GLY A 254 -25.29 -10.84 11.78
C GLY A 254 -24.72 -10.93 10.36
N LEU A 255 -23.46 -10.55 10.18
CA LEU A 255 -22.74 -10.75 8.92
C LEU A 255 -22.53 -12.26 8.71
N ASP A 256 -23.11 -12.77 7.63
CA ASP A 256 -22.99 -14.16 7.20
C ASP A 256 -21.70 -14.38 6.38
N GLU A 257 -21.11 -15.58 6.45
CA GLU A 257 -19.95 -15.99 5.63
C GLU A 257 -20.21 -15.87 4.12
N THR A 258 -21.46 -15.94 3.70
CA THR A 258 -21.89 -15.80 2.30
C THR A 258 -21.73 -14.40 1.72
N VAL A 259 -21.61 -13.35 2.55
CA VAL A 259 -21.51 -11.95 2.10
C VAL A 259 -20.27 -11.73 1.22
N PHE A 260 -19.14 -12.33 1.61
CA PHE A 260 -17.86 -12.20 0.90
C PHE A 260 -17.34 -13.52 0.33
N ALA A 261 -18.13 -14.60 0.33
CA ALA A 261 -17.68 -15.94 -0.06
C ALA A 261 -17.09 -16.04 -1.49
N GLU A 262 -17.56 -15.20 -2.42
CA GLU A 262 -17.09 -15.15 -3.81
C GLU A 262 -16.11 -13.98 -4.07
N VAL A 263 -15.74 -13.25 -3.03
CA VAL A 263 -14.85 -12.09 -3.12
C VAL A 263 -13.45 -12.49 -2.64
N SER A 264 -12.42 -12.05 -3.36
CA SER A 264 -11.02 -12.27 -2.94
C SER A 264 -10.72 -11.54 -1.61
N ASP A 265 -10.02 -12.22 -0.70
CA ASP A 265 -9.57 -11.65 0.58
C ASP A 265 -8.78 -10.35 0.39
N LEU A 266 -8.02 -10.23 -0.71
CA LEU A 266 -7.27 -9.02 -1.06
C LEU A 266 -8.20 -7.81 -1.24
N ILE A 267 -9.33 -8.02 -1.93
CA ILE A 267 -10.32 -6.97 -2.17
C ILE A 267 -10.98 -6.59 -0.85
N VAL A 268 -11.43 -7.57 -0.05
CA VAL A 268 -12.05 -7.30 1.25
C VAL A 268 -11.09 -6.53 2.18
N ALA A 269 -9.81 -6.92 2.21
CA ALA A 269 -8.78 -6.24 2.99
C ALA A 269 -8.58 -4.79 2.52
N ALA A 270 -8.59 -4.54 1.21
CA ALA A 270 -8.48 -3.20 0.66
C ALA A 270 -9.66 -2.30 1.07
N TRP A 271 -10.91 -2.78 0.88
CA TRP A 271 -12.11 -2.07 1.36
C TRP A 271 -12.06 -1.79 2.86
N ARG A 272 -11.55 -2.73 3.66
CA ARG A 272 -11.31 -2.52 5.10
C ARG A 272 -10.26 -1.44 5.36
N VAL A 273 -9.15 -1.40 4.62
CA VAL A 273 -8.11 -0.38 4.78
C VAL A 273 -8.66 1.02 4.49
N ARG A 274 -9.49 1.16 3.45
CA ARG A 274 -10.20 2.42 3.17
C ARG A 274 -11.17 2.79 4.29
N ALA A 275 -12.02 1.86 4.73
CA ALA A 275 -12.94 2.09 5.85
C ALA A 275 -12.22 2.47 7.16
N MET A 276 -11.03 1.93 7.40
CA MET A 276 -10.19 2.29 8.56
C MET A 276 -9.73 3.74 8.54
N ARG A 277 -9.54 4.35 7.36
CA ARG A 277 -9.12 5.76 7.22
C ARG A 277 -10.28 6.77 7.26
N MET A 278 -11.49 6.32 7.00
CA MET A 278 -12.68 7.17 6.92
C MET A 278 -13.23 7.60 8.28
N TYR A 279 -13.69 8.84 8.36
CA TYR A 279 -14.48 9.38 9.47
C TYR A 279 -15.98 9.08 9.26
N PRO A 280 -16.82 9.15 10.32
CA PRO A 280 -18.27 8.95 10.18
C PRO A 280 -18.91 9.82 9.08
N SER A 281 -18.49 11.08 8.94
CA SER A 281 -18.94 11.98 7.88
C SER A 281 -18.61 11.50 6.46
N ASP A 282 -17.48 10.81 6.28
CA ASP A 282 -17.07 10.28 4.98
C ASP A 282 -17.96 9.10 4.58
N PHE A 283 -18.36 8.27 5.56
CA PHE A 283 -19.33 7.20 5.31
C PHE A 283 -20.69 7.77 4.93
N GLU A 284 -21.16 8.82 5.62
CA GLU A 284 -22.42 9.50 5.31
C GLU A 284 -22.42 10.17 3.93
N SER A 285 -21.27 10.66 3.49
CA SER A 285 -21.11 11.26 2.16
C SER A 285 -21.03 10.22 1.03
N ALA A 286 -20.70 8.97 1.34
CA ALA A 286 -20.63 7.90 0.37
C ALA A 286 -22.04 7.41 -0.04
N PRO A 287 -22.23 6.98 -1.31
CA PRO A 287 -23.44 6.29 -1.75
C PRO A 287 -23.76 5.08 -0.86
N GLU A 288 -25.05 4.80 -0.64
CA GLU A 288 -25.49 3.73 0.25
C GLU A 288 -24.84 2.36 -0.04
N PRO A 289 -24.74 1.88 -1.30
CA PRO A 289 -24.10 0.59 -1.56
C PRO A 289 -22.64 0.57 -1.11
N ILE A 290 -21.89 1.64 -1.42
CA ILE A 290 -20.46 1.77 -1.09
C ILE A 290 -20.30 1.86 0.43
N ARG A 291 -21.12 2.67 1.10
CA ARG A 291 -21.14 2.82 2.55
C ARG A 291 -21.30 1.48 3.26
N TYR A 292 -22.32 0.70 2.89
CA TYR A 292 -22.58 -0.59 3.53
C TYR A 292 -21.50 -1.61 3.22
N THR A 293 -20.94 -1.59 2.02
CA THR A 293 -19.82 -2.46 1.65
C THR A 293 -18.56 -2.15 2.48
N LEU A 294 -18.23 -0.88 2.68
CA LEU A 294 -17.11 -0.45 3.53
C LEU A 294 -17.30 -0.86 4.99
N LEU A 295 -18.49 -0.60 5.57
CA LEU A 295 -18.81 -0.98 6.95
C LEU A 295 -18.83 -2.50 7.13
N ALA A 296 -19.37 -3.24 6.16
CA ALA A 296 -19.38 -4.70 6.17
C ALA A 296 -17.97 -5.26 6.08
N ALA A 297 -17.12 -4.79 5.17
CA ALA A 297 -15.73 -5.23 5.03
C ALA A 297 -14.91 -4.94 6.30
N LEU A 298 -15.11 -3.76 6.90
CA LEU A 298 -14.50 -3.39 8.18
C LEU A 298 -14.91 -4.38 9.29
N CYS A 299 -16.21 -4.59 9.50
CA CYS A 299 -16.73 -5.42 10.58
C CYS A 299 -16.40 -6.91 10.36
N TRP A 300 -16.46 -7.38 9.11
CA TRP A 300 -16.10 -8.74 8.72
C TRP A 300 -14.64 -9.06 9.07
N THR A 301 -13.72 -8.18 8.66
CA THR A 301 -12.29 -8.35 8.96
C THR A 301 -12.01 -8.17 10.45
N ARG A 302 -12.64 -7.16 11.10
CA ARG A 302 -12.52 -6.94 12.54
C ARG A 302 -13.00 -8.14 13.36
N LEU A 303 -13.99 -8.92 12.88
CA LEU A 303 -14.44 -10.12 13.57
C LEU A 303 -13.28 -11.12 13.77
N ALA A 304 -12.51 -11.39 12.72
CA ALA A 304 -11.36 -12.29 12.78
C ALA A 304 -10.23 -11.70 13.64
N GLU A 305 -9.89 -10.43 13.43
CA GLU A 305 -8.83 -9.73 14.20
C GLU A 305 -9.14 -9.70 15.71
N LEU A 306 -10.41 -9.53 16.09
CA LEU A 306 -10.83 -9.56 17.50
C LEU A 306 -10.74 -10.96 18.10
N VAL A 307 -11.08 -12.00 17.34
CA VAL A 307 -10.96 -13.38 17.81
C VAL A 307 -9.49 -13.72 18.04
N ASP A 308 -8.61 -13.42 17.08
CA ASP A 308 -7.17 -13.67 17.19
C ASP A 308 -6.56 -12.84 18.34
N GLY A 309 -6.91 -11.55 18.43
CA GLY A 309 -6.47 -10.67 19.51
C GLY A 309 -6.92 -11.13 20.90
N LEU A 310 -8.14 -11.66 21.04
CA LEU A 310 -8.62 -12.22 22.30
C LEU A 310 -7.84 -13.47 22.72
N VAL A 311 -7.46 -14.32 21.77
CA VAL A 311 -6.60 -15.49 22.04
C VAL A 311 -5.24 -15.02 22.57
N GLU A 312 -4.60 -14.05 21.89
CA GLU A 312 -3.31 -13.49 22.32
C GLU A 312 -3.39 -12.83 23.71
N LEU A 313 -4.44 -12.04 23.96
CA LEU A 313 -4.65 -11.42 25.28
C LEU A 313 -4.84 -12.47 26.38
N LEU A 314 -5.62 -13.53 26.11
CA LEU A 314 -5.84 -14.60 27.07
C LEU A 314 -4.55 -15.36 27.37
N VAL A 315 -3.78 -15.72 26.34
CA VAL A 315 -2.48 -16.38 26.48
C VAL A 315 -1.52 -15.51 27.30
N GLY A 316 -1.40 -14.21 26.98
CA GLY A 316 -0.56 -13.28 27.73
C GLY A 316 -0.96 -13.12 29.20
N LEU A 317 -2.27 -13.11 29.49
CA LEU A 317 -2.76 -13.06 30.87
C LEU A 317 -2.44 -14.35 31.65
N ILE A 318 -2.57 -15.52 31.03
CA ILE A 318 -2.21 -16.80 31.66
C ILE A 318 -0.73 -16.81 32.02
N TYR A 319 0.16 -16.42 31.08
CA TYR A 319 1.59 -16.33 31.36
C TYR A 319 1.92 -15.37 32.50
N LYS A 320 1.27 -14.20 32.55
CA LYS A 320 1.46 -13.22 33.64
C LYS A 320 1.02 -13.76 35.00
N ILE A 321 -0.07 -14.54 35.05
CA ILE A 321 -0.55 -15.18 36.28
C ILE A 321 0.44 -16.27 36.72
N ASN A 322 0.90 -17.11 35.80
CA ASN A 322 1.88 -18.17 36.09
C ASN A 322 3.20 -17.59 36.59
N ALA A 323 3.77 -16.59 35.91
CA ALA A 323 5.00 -15.93 36.34
C ALA A 323 4.86 -15.29 37.74
N ARG A 324 3.69 -14.72 38.05
CA ARG A 324 3.42 -14.18 39.39
C ARG A 324 3.30 -15.27 40.45
N ALA A 325 2.73 -16.42 40.09
CA ALA A 325 2.65 -17.57 40.97
C ALA A 325 4.04 -18.16 41.26
N GLU A 326 4.88 -18.35 40.23
CA GLU A 326 6.26 -18.81 40.35
C GLU A 326 7.09 -17.86 41.22
N TRP A 327 7.04 -16.56 40.95
CA TRP A 327 7.73 -15.56 41.76
C TRP A 327 7.29 -15.58 43.22
N LYS A 328 5.98 -15.80 43.47
CA LYS A 328 5.47 -15.88 44.84
C LYS A 328 6.00 -17.13 45.57
N VAL A 329 6.06 -18.27 44.88
CA VAL A 329 6.64 -19.51 45.42
C VAL A 329 8.13 -19.31 45.72
N GLU A 330 8.89 -18.74 44.79
CA GLU A 330 10.32 -18.46 44.99
C GLU A 330 10.57 -17.50 46.17
N LYS A 331 9.71 -16.48 46.31
CA LYS A 331 9.76 -15.56 47.46
C LYS A 331 9.44 -16.25 48.79
N GLU A 332 8.48 -17.17 48.81
CA GLU A 332 8.15 -17.93 50.03
C GLU A 332 9.25 -18.94 50.40
N LEU A 333 9.89 -19.56 49.40
CA LEU A 333 11.04 -20.47 49.60
C LEU A 333 12.28 -19.71 50.13
N SER A 334 12.59 -18.54 49.55
CA SER A 334 13.71 -17.68 50.01
C SER A 334 13.45 -17.03 51.38
N GLY A 335 12.20 -16.64 51.66
CA GLY A 335 11.78 -16.15 52.98
C GLY A 335 11.81 -17.23 54.07
N SER A 336 11.51 -18.48 53.71
CA SER A 336 11.60 -19.62 54.64
C SER A 336 13.06 -20.00 54.94
N GLY A 337 13.97 -19.84 53.98
CA GLY A 337 15.41 -20.03 54.19
C GLY A 337 16.03 -19.03 55.18
N THR A 338 15.59 -17.77 55.15
CA THR A 338 16.05 -16.74 56.11
C THR A 338 15.42 -16.89 57.50
N ALA A 339 14.20 -17.43 57.61
CA ALA A 339 13.58 -17.75 58.89
C ALA A 339 14.19 -18.98 59.60
N CYS A 340 14.80 -19.92 58.86
CA CYS A 340 15.60 -21.00 59.45
C CYS A 340 16.97 -20.52 59.95
N ALA A 341 17.58 -19.52 59.32
CA ALA A 341 18.86 -18.95 59.77
C ALA A 341 18.73 -18.18 61.11
N ALA A 342 17.57 -17.61 61.42
CA ALA A 342 17.33 -16.86 62.67
C ALA A 342 17.00 -17.76 63.89
N ARG A 343 16.68 -19.04 63.70
CA ARG A 343 16.32 -19.98 64.79
C ARG A 343 17.41 -20.99 65.16
N GLY A 344 18.60 -20.88 64.57
CA GLY A 344 19.69 -21.82 64.80
C GLY A 344 21.08 -21.19 64.81
N LEU A 345 21.32 -20.17 65.63
CA LEU A 345 22.69 -19.69 65.92
C LEU A 345 22.85 -19.36 67.41
N SER A 346 22.98 -20.42 68.20
CA SER A 346 23.71 -20.40 69.47
C SER A 346 24.94 -21.29 69.30
N SER A 347 26.11 -20.67 69.08
CA SER A 347 27.41 -21.05 69.64
C SER A 347 28.56 -20.29 68.95
N ASN A 348 29.09 -19.31 69.70
CA ASN A 348 30.48 -18.86 69.84
C ASN A 348 31.51 -18.93 68.67
N ARG A 349 32.04 -17.72 68.35
CA ARG A 349 33.46 -17.24 68.38
C ARG A 349 34.47 -17.88 67.40
N THR A 350 35.30 -17.18 66.61
CA THR A 350 36.23 -16.07 66.95
C THR A 350 36.94 -15.50 65.69
N ALA A 351 37.15 -14.16 65.61
CA ALA A 351 38.25 -13.38 64.96
C ALA A 351 38.52 -13.51 63.43
N ARG A 352 38.90 -12.49 62.62
CA ARG A 352 39.57 -11.19 62.82
C ARG A 352 39.60 -10.36 61.50
N GLY A 353 39.63 -9.02 61.59
CA GLY A 353 40.24 -8.06 60.62
C GLY A 353 39.27 -7.32 59.67
N VAL A 354 38.77 -6.10 59.95
CA VAL A 354 39.37 -4.74 59.92
C VAL A 354 39.77 -4.23 58.52
N LYS A 355 38.88 -3.43 57.87
CA LYS A 355 39.05 -1.99 57.53
C LYS A 355 37.88 -1.45 56.68
N ASP A 356 37.20 -0.45 57.23
CA ASP A 356 36.30 0.55 56.60
C ASP A 356 37.12 1.63 55.84
N PRO A 357 36.53 2.68 55.21
CA PRO A 357 35.22 2.83 54.53
C PRO A 357 35.32 3.66 53.22
N SER A 358 34.31 3.58 52.34
CA SER A 358 33.93 4.72 51.50
C SER A 358 32.48 4.59 51.07
N GLY A 359 31.62 5.40 51.68
CA GLY A 359 30.20 5.50 51.34
C GLY A 359 29.96 6.23 50.02
N SER A 360 28.81 5.93 49.42
CA SER A 360 27.91 6.97 48.92
C SER A 360 26.51 6.37 48.77
N SER A 361 25.63 6.81 49.66
CA SER A 361 24.19 6.80 49.50
C SER A 361 23.77 7.61 48.28
N TYR A 362 22.70 7.26 47.56
CA TYR A 362 21.60 8.20 47.26
C TYR A 362 20.37 7.54 46.61
N CYS A 363 19.25 8.22 46.90
CA CYS A 363 17.81 8.06 46.69
C CYS A 363 17.17 7.40 45.46
N GLN A 364 15.99 6.88 45.78
CA GLN A 364 14.73 6.65 45.06
C GLN A 364 14.35 7.53 43.82
N ARG A 365 13.77 6.81 42.83
CA ARG A 365 12.61 7.14 41.90
C ARG A 365 12.84 8.15 40.74
N PRO A 366 11.91 8.28 39.74
CA PRO A 366 11.14 7.29 38.96
C PRO A 366 11.04 7.63 37.43
N PHE A 367 10.37 6.76 36.64
CA PHE A 367 9.76 6.96 35.30
C PHE A 367 10.63 7.22 34.05
N GLY A 368 10.29 6.51 32.96
CA GLY A 368 10.19 7.12 31.63
C GLY A 368 11.02 6.50 30.49
N CYS A 369 10.35 5.69 29.67
CA CYS A 369 10.51 5.47 28.22
C CYS A 369 11.87 5.65 27.52
N GLY A 370 12.24 4.63 26.74
CA GLY A 370 12.70 4.89 25.36
C GLY A 370 13.62 3.85 24.71
N TRP A 371 13.08 3.21 23.67
CA TRP A 371 13.72 2.84 22.39
C TRP A 371 14.84 1.77 22.32
N TRP A 372 14.52 0.72 21.54
CA TRP A 372 15.33 0.05 20.51
C TRP A 372 16.83 -0.24 20.73
N CYS A 373 17.19 -1.53 20.73
CA CYS A 373 18.36 -2.17 20.08
C CYS A 373 18.01 -3.69 20.04
N GLN A 374 17.75 -4.33 18.88
CA GLN A 374 18.70 -4.88 17.90
C GLN A 374 19.92 -5.61 18.51
N GLU A 375 20.20 -6.80 17.93
CA GLU A 375 21.15 -7.88 18.30
C GLU A 375 20.47 -9.03 19.08
N GLY A 376 20.30 -10.25 18.56
CA GLY A 376 21.03 -10.95 17.51
C GLY A 376 21.90 -12.04 18.11
N TRP A 377 21.32 -13.09 18.70
CA TRP A 377 22.02 -14.34 18.98
C TRP A 377 21.12 -15.53 18.66
N LEU A 378 21.54 -16.28 17.63
CA LEU A 378 21.20 -17.68 17.46
C LEU A 378 21.65 -18.46 18.70
N CYS A 379 20.78 -19.33 19.20
CA CYS A 379 21.18 -20.64 19.69
C CYS A 379 20.10 -21.64 19.29
N ASP A 380 20.50 -22.56 18.41
CA ASP A 380 19.86 -23.84 18.16
C ASP A 380 19.54 -24.56 19.49
N LEU A 381 18.43 -25.29 19.54
CA LEU A 381 18.47 -26.74 19.74
C LEU A 381 17.06 -27.33 19.61
N ASP A 382 16.91 -28.18 18.61
CA ASP A 382 16.01 -29.33 18.61
C ASP A 382 16.08 -30.07 19.95
N PHE A 383 14.96 -30.55 20.48
CA PHE A 383 14.82 -31.93 20.99
C PHE A 383 13.37 -32.31 21.38
N LEU A 384 12.88 -33.33 20.69
CA LEU A 384 11.96 -34.41 21.09
C LEU A 384 10.44 -34.18 21.31
N THR A 385 9.69 -34.68 20.33
CA THR A 385 8.68 -35.75 20.46
C THR A 385 8.36 -36.30 21.87
N ALA A 386 7.09 -36.14 22.27
CA ALA A 386 6.20 -37.20 22.76
C ALA A 386 4.74 -36.72 22.66
#